data_AF-A0A662HEM9-F1
#
_entry.id   AF-A0A662HEM9-F1
#
_cell.length_a   1.000
_cell.length_b   1.000
_cell.length_c   1.000
_cell.angle_alpha   90.00
_cell.angle_beta   90.00
_cell.angle_gamma   90.00
#
_symmetry.space_group_name_H-M   'P 1'
#
loop_
_entity.id
_entity.type
_entity.pdbx_description
1 polymer ?
#
loop_
_entity_poly.entity_id
_entity_poly.type
_entity_poly.pdbx_seq_one_letter_code
_entity_poly.pdbx_strand_id
1 'polypeptide(L)'
;MCADARRMPFRDRAFDWAITFFGLMYIRGRGDKERVLREGLRVARKVLLVEPVIARRAGDYLVRVHVLDKGRTVHRTCFGVSGKNIRQTGSVVRMMAGSGSLVRLREERNYFIATLHG
;
A
#
# COMPACT_ATOMS: atom_id res chain seq x y z
N MET A 1 8.15 -17.80 9.06
CA MET A 1 9.10 -17.14 8.14
C MET A 1 8.63 -15.69 7.98
N CYS A 2 9.35 -14.71 8.51
CA CYS A 2 9.04 -13.28 8.28
C CYS A 2 9.76 -12.85 7.00
N ALA A 3 9.01 -12.65 5.92
CA ALA A 3 9.57 -12.10 4.68
C ALA A 3 9.64 -10.56 4.80
N ASP A 4 10.83 -10.00 4.60
CA ASP A 4 10.98 -8.55 4.41
C ASP A 4 10.37 -8.19 3.06
N ALA A 5 9.32 -7.36 3.05
CA ALA A 5 8.65 -6.97 1.80
C ALA A 5 9.57 -6.20 0.84
N ARG A 6 10.74 -5.73 1.30
CA ARG A 6 11.78 -5.13 0.45
C ARG A 6 12.58 -6.18 -0.34
N ARG A 7 12.52 -7.46 0.05
CA ARG A 7 13.22 -8.58 -0.59
C ARG A 7 12.46 -9.90 -0.35
N MET A 8 11.66 -10.29 -1.33
CA MET A 8 10.85 -11.50 -1.27
C MET A 8 11.60 -12.70 -1.89
N PRO A 9 11.50 -13.90 -1.31
CA PRO A 9 12.23 -15.10 -1.78
C PRO A 9 11.54 -15.77 -2.98
N PHE A 10 11.00 -14.98 -3.90
CA PHE A 10 10.30 -15.46 -5.09
C PHE A 10 11.04 -15.05 -6.36
N ARG A 11 10.96 -15.90 -7.39
CA ARG A 11 11.45 -15.58 -8.74
C ARG A 11 10.65 -14.44 -9.36
N ASP A 12 11.19 -13.86 -10.42
CA ASP A 12 10.53 -12.80 -11.17
C ASP A 12 9.21 -13.29 -11.77
N ARG A 13 8.17 -12.45 -11.68
CA ARG A 13 6.81 -12.70 -12.20
C ARG A 13 6.24 -14.05 -11.74
N ALA A 14 6.58 -14.48 -10.52
CA ALA A 14 6.03 -15.68 -9.90
C ALA A 14 4.50 -15.61 -9.71
N PHE A 15 3.95 -14.40 -9.60
CA PHE A 15 2.53 -14.16 -9.36
C PHE A 15 1.91 -13.27 -10.45
N ASP A 16 0.61 -13.44 -10.69
CA ASP A 16 -0.13 -12.50 -11.53
C ASP A 16 -0.44 -11.19 -10.78
N TRP A 17 -0.69 -11.29 -9.47
CA TRP A 17 -1.07 -10.17 -8.62
C TRP A 17 -0.31 -10.19 -7.29
N ALA A 18 0.10 -9.01 -6.84
CA ALA A 18 0.42 -8.72 -5.45
C ALA A 18 -0.51 -7.63 -4.93
N ILE A 19 -0.93 -7.72 -3.68
CA ILE A 19 -1.89 -6.80 -3.08
C ILE A 19 -1.31 -6.26 -1.77
N THR A 20 -1.38 -4.94 -1.57
CA THR A 20 -1.16 -4.33 -0.27
C THR A 20 -2.49 -3.75 0.22
N PHE A 21 -2.87 -4.07 1.46
CA PHE A 21 -4.00 -3.46 2.14
C PHE A 21 -3.47 -2.77 3.40
N PHE A 22 -3.36 -1.45 3.34
CA PHE A 22 -2.72 -0.60 4.34
C PHE A 22 -1.29 -1.02 4.70
N GLY A 23 -0.63 -1.82 3.85
CA GLY A 23 0.66 -2.42 4.14
C GLY A 23 1.80 -1.39 4.16
N LEU A 24 1.76 -0.43 3.24
CA LEU A 24 2.81 0.59 3.13
C LEU A 24 2.77 1.60 4.28
N MET A 25 1.69 1.66 5.06
CA MET A 25 1.64 2.52 6.24
C MET A 25 2.62 2.05 7.34
N TYR A 26 2.95 0.76 7.38
CA TYR A 26 3.91 0.16 8.31
C TYR A 26 5.37 0.32 7.89
N ILE A 27 5.61 0.74 6.64
CA ILE A 27 6.95 0.88 6.08
C ILE A 27 7.43 2.31 6.28
N ARG A 28 8.53 2.49 7.03
CA ARG A 28 9.09 3.80 7.34
C ARG A 28 9.98 4.31 6.21
N GLY A 29 9.82 5.59 5.88
CA GLY A 29 10.66 6.26 4.90
C GLY A 29 10.24 6.00 3.45
N ARG A 30 10.54 6.97 2.60
CA ARG A 30 10.14 6.94 1.18
C ARG A 30 10.87 5.84 0.40
N GLY A 31 12.18 5.72 0.57
CA GLY A 31 13.00 4.76 -0.17
C GLY A 31 12.61 3.31 0.12
N ASP A 32 12.23 2.97 1.35
CA ASP A 32 11.76 1.62 1.67
C ASP A 32 10.40 1.32 1.05
N LYS A 33 9.47 2.28 1.04
CA LYS A 33 8.19 2.12 0.31
C LYS A 33 8.42 1.88 -1.18
N GLU A 34 9.32 2.65 -1.80
CA GLU A 34 9.70 2.45 -3.20
C GLU A 34 10.31 1.06 -3.43
N ARG A 35 11.20 0.59 -2.54
CA ARG A 35 11.77 -0.77 -2.60
C ARG A 35 10.70 -1.85 -2.53
N VAL A 36 9.75 -1.74 -1.60
CA VAL A 36 8.62 -2.70 -1.49
C VAL A 36 7.80 -2.73 -2.77
N LEU A 37 7.49 -1.57 -3.36
CA LEU A 37 6.72 -1.53 -4.59
C LEU A 37 7.48 -2.11 -5.80
N ARG A 38 8.77 -1.79 -5.93
CA ARG A 38 9.63 -2.38 -6.98
C ARG A 38 9.74 -3.89 -6.83
N GLU A 39 9.91 -4.36 -5.60
CA GLU A 39 9.97 -5.79 -5.30
C GLU A 39 8.63 -6.48 -5.63
N GLY A 40 7.51 -5.83 -5.30
CA GLY A 40 6.18 -6.28 -5.71
C GLY A 40 6.03 -6.41 -7.23
N LEU A 41 6.51 -5.42 -8.00
CA LEU A 41 6.51 -5.45 -9.47
C LEU A 41 7.51 -6.46 -10.04
N ARG A 42 8.59 -6.78 -9.32
CA ARG A 42 9.52 -7.85 -9.71
C ARG A 42 8.84 -9.20 -9.61
N VAL A 43 8.19 -9.50 -8.49
CA VAL A 43 7.59 -10.83 -8.25
C VAL A 43 6.20 -11.01 -8.85
N ALA A 44 5.49 -9.92 -9.15
CA ALA A 44 4.13 -9.96 -9.67
C ALA A 44 3.93 -9.09 -10.92
N ARG A 45 3.10 -9.56 -11.86
CA ARG A 45 2.75 -8.80 -13.08
C ARG A 45 1.99 -7.51 -12.77
N LYS A 46 1.17 -7.52 -11.72
CA LYS A 46 0.35 -6.38 -11.29
C LYS A 46 0.42 -6.22 -9.79
N VAL A 47 0.42 -4.98 -9.34
CA VAL A 47 0.37 -4.63 -7.91
C VAL A 47 -0.88 -3.78 -7.67
N LEU A 48 -1.78 -4.25 -6.81
CA LEU A 48 -2.94 -3.51 -6.32
C LEU A 48 -2.63 -2.94 -4.94
N LEU A 49 -2.77 -1.63 -4.80
CA LEU A 49 -2.57 -0.90 -3.55
C LEU A 49 -3.93 -0.41 -3.07
N VAL A 50 -4.29 -0.79 -1.84
CA VAL A 50 -5.39 -0.17 -1.10
C VAL A 50 -4.76 0.45 0.13
N GLU A 51 -4.55 1.76 0.11
CA GLU A 51 -3.66 2.43 1.05
C GLU A 51 -4.36 3.66 1.65
N PRO A 52 -4.10 3.99 2.93
CA PRO A 52 -4.74 5.12 3.55
C PRO A 52 -4.18 6.44 3.00
N VAL A 53 -5.03 7.46 2.99
CA VAL A 53 -4.60 8.85 2.78
C VAL A 53 -4.17 9.41 4.13
N ILE A 54 -2.85 9.49 4.35
CA ILE A 54 -2.26 10.00 5.59
C ILE A 54 -1.94 11.48 5.43
N ALA A 55 -2.44 12.31 6.34
CA ALA A 55 -2.12 13.73 6.37
C ALA A 55 -0.61 13.97 6.59
N ARG A 56 -0.06 15.03 5.98
CA ARG A 56 1.38 15.34 5.94
C ARG A 56 2.10 15.45 7.30
N ARG A 57 1.37 15.50 8.43
CA ARG A 57 1.91 15.66 9.80
C ARG A 57 1.28 14.70 10.81
N ALA A 58 0.94 13.48 10.40
CA ALA A 58 0.46 12.49 11.36
C ALA A 58 1.58 12.05 12.31
N GLY A 59 1.33 12.18 13.60
CA GLY A 59 2.06 11.46 14.66
C GLY A 59 1.55 10.03 14.66
N ASP A 60 0.69 9.69 15.63
CA ASP A 60 -0.04 8.43 15.57
C ASP A 60 -1.15 8.51 14.51
N TYR A 61 -1.31 7.43 13.75
CA TYR A 61 -2.31 7.33 12.70
C TYR A 61 -3.10 6.04 12.84
N LEU A 62 -4.42 6.14 12.76
CA LEU A 62 -5.34 5.01 12.89
C LEU A 62 -6.44 5.11 11.83
N VAL A 63 -6.65 4.01 11.13
CA VAL A 63 -7.74 3.80 10.16
C VAL A 63 -8.77 2.88 10.80
N ARG A 64 -10.03 3.31 10.80
CA ARG A 64 -11.16 2.47 11.21
C ARG A 64 -11.82 1.89 9.97
N VAL A 65 -12.05 0.58 9.97
CA VAL A 65 -12.75 -0.10 8.86
C VAL A 65 -13.94 -0.91 9.37
N HIS A 66 -14.94 -1.02 8.51
CA HIS A 66 -16.10 -1.88 8.72
C HIS A 66 -15.88 -3.17 7.92
N VAL A 67 -16.01 -4.30 8.59
CA VAL A 67 -16.09 -5.61 7.94
C VAL A 67 -17.55 -5.83 7.60
N LEU A 68 -17.82 -6.12 6.33
CA LEU A 68 -19.17 -6.29 5.81
C LEU A 68 -19.40 -7.75 5.41
N ASP A 69 -20.56 -8.30 5.74
CA ASP A 69 -21.12 -9.51 5.12
C ASP A 69 -22.41 -9.12 4.38
N LYS A 70 -22.46 -9.39 3.07
CA LYS A 70 -23.58 -9.00 2.18
C LYS A 70 -24.02 -7.54 2.36
N GLY A 71 -23.06 -6.63 2.54
CA GLY A 71 -23.30 -5.19 2.73
C GLY A 71 -23.69 -4.77 4.15
N ARG A 72 -23.90 -5.71 5.08
CA ARG A 72 -24.19 -5.42 6.49
C ARG A 72 -22.92 -5.44 7.31
N THR A 73 -22.73 -4.45 8.19
CA THR A 73 -21.57 -4.43 9.09
C THR A 73 -21.66 -5.56 10.10
N VAL A 74 -20.67 -6.44 10.10
CA VAL A 74 -20.54 -7.55 11.06
C VAL A 74 -19.48 -7.28 12.12
N HIS A 75 -18.47 -6.47 11.81
CA HIS A 75 -17.40 -6.13 12.75
C HIS A 75 -16.78 -4.76 12.43
N ARG A 76 -16.17 -4.13 13.45
CA ARG A 76 -15.37 -2.90 13.29
C ARG A 76 -13.97 -3.17 13.79
N THR A 77 -12.97 -2.93 12.94
CA THR A 77 -11.56 -3.08 13.31
C THR A 77 -10.77 -1.83 12.99
N CYS A 78 -9.58 -1.72 13.58
CA CYS A 78 -8.70 -0.59 13.44
C CYS A 78 -7.30 -1.06 13.04
N PHE A 79 -6.70 -0.36 12.07
CA PHE A 79 -5.29 -0.52 11.72
C PHE A 79 -4.58 0.77 12.12
N GLY A 80 -3.46 0.68 12.81
CA GLY A 80 -2.73 1.87 13.24
C GLY A 80 -1.23 1.69 13.23
N VAL A 81 -0.55 2.83 13.14
CA VAL A 81 0.88 2.97 13.30
C VAL A 81 1.15 4.13 14.25
N SER A 82 2.05 3.93 15.20
CA SER A 82 2.53 4.98 16.10
C SER A 82 3.92 5.46 15.69
N GLY A 83 4.16 6.76 15.81
CA GLY A 83 5.46 7.36 15.53
C GLY A 83 5.41 8.82 15.11
N LYS A 84 6.56 9.35 14.71
CA LYS A 84 6.68 10.69 14.12
C LYS A 84 7.01 10.54 12.63
N ASN A 85 6.61 11.51 11.82
CA ASN A 85 6.89 11.56 10.38
C ASN A 85 6.30 10.38 9.60
N ILE A 86 5.07 9.95 9.92
CA ILE A 86 4.37 8.94 9.13
C ILE A 86 4.06 9.55 7.77
N ARG A 87 4.82 9.14 6.75
CA ARG A 87 4.79 9.76 5.43
C ARG A 87 3.70 9.18 4.55
N GLN A 88 3.07 10.06 3.78
CA GLN A 88 2.03 9.73 2.82
C GLN A 88 2.51 8.75 1.75
N THR A 89 1.69 7.76 1.43
CA THR A 89 1.98 6.75 0.39
C THR A 89 1.63 7.28 -1.01
N GLY A 90 0.62 8.14 -1.13
CA GLY A 90 0.17 8.70 -2.41
C GLY A 90 1.25 9.42 -3.23
N SER A 91 2.18 10.15 -2.60
CA SER A 91 3.28 10.81 -3.33
C SER A 91 4.27 9.82 -3.95
N VAL A 92 4.46 8.66 -3.32
CA VAL A 92 5.31 7.58 -3.85
C VAL A 92 4.65 6.94 -5.06
N VAL A 93 3.35 6.67 -4.96
CA VAL A 93 2.55 6.09 -6.05
C VAL A 93 2.48 7.04 -7.26
N ARG A 94 2.27 8.34 -7.05
CA ARG A 94 2.27 9.34 -8.12
C ARG A 94 3.65 9.49 -8.80
N MET A 95 4.75 9.24 -8.09
CA MET A 95 6.07 9.24 -8.72
C MET A 95 6.29 7.98 -9.59
N MET A 96 5.86 6.83 -9.10
CA MET A 96 5.86 5.58 -9.88
C MET A 96 4.92 5.65 -11.09
N ALA A 97 3.95 6.56 -11.06
CA ALA A 97 3.15 6.92 -12.24
C ALA A 97 3.96 7.63 -13.32
N GLY A 98 4.84 8.55 -12.91
CA GLY A 98 5.74 9.26 -13.82
C GLY A 98 6.73 8.34 -14.55
N SER A 99 6.97 7.13 -14.04
CA SER A 99 7.81 6.12 -14.69
C SER A 99 7.03 5.15 -15.61
N GLY A 100 5.75 5.40 -15.89
CA GLY A 100 4.92 4.60 -16.81
C GLY A 100 4.27 3.35 -16.20
N SER A 101 4.44 3.11 -14.90
CA SER A 101 3.93 1.91 -14.22
C SER A 101 2.53 2.07 -13.63
N LEU A 102 1.98 3.28 -13.51
CA LEU A 102 0.63 3.49 -12.95
C LEU A 102 -0.44 3.34 -14.04
N VAL A 103 -1.34 2.39 -13.83
CA VAL A 103 -2.47 2.14 -14.74
C VAL A 103 -3.74 2.84 -14.28
N ARG A 104 -3.97 2.91 -12.97
CA ARG A 104 -5.19 3.50 -12.40
C ARG A 104 -4.93 4.01 -11.00
N LEU A 105 -5.43 5.20 -10.69
CA LEU A 105 -5.51 5.74 -9.33
C LEU A 105 -6.93 6.25 -9.10
N ARG A 106 -7.55 5.80 -8.01
CA ARG A 106 -8.84 6.29 -7.51
C ARG A 106 -8.63 6.72 -6.07
N GLU A 107 -8.82 7.99 -5.79
CA GLU A 107 -8.76 8.52 -4.43
C GLU A 107 -10.18 8.61 -3.87
N GLU A 108 -10.33 8.13 -2.63
CA GLU A 108 -11.52 8.29 -1.80
C GLU A 108 -11.14 9.16 -0.60
N ARG A 109 -12.13 9.60 0.18
CA ARG A 109 -11.89 10.55 1.28
C ARG A 109 -10.76 10.14 2.23
N ASN A 110 -10.63 8.85 2.53
CA ASN A 110 -9.70 8.35 3.56
C ASN A 110 -8.67 7.33 3.04
N TYR A 111 -8.79 6.88 1.80
CA TYR A 111 -7.93 5.87 1.21
C TYR A 111 -7.84 6.07 -0.30
N PHE A 112 -6.87 5.43 -0.92
CA PHE A 112 -6.79 5.38 -2.37
C PHE A 112 -6.60 3.93 -2.82
N ILE A 113 -7.08 3.67 -4.04
CA ILE A 113 -6.85 2.42 -4.76
C ILE A 113 -5.96 2.74 -5.94
N ALA A 114 -4.81 2.06 -6.05
CA ALA A 114 -3.93 2.20 -7.19
C ALA A 114 -3.56 0.84 -7.79
N THR A 115 -3.45 0.77 -9.11
CA THR A 115 -2.95 -0.41 -9.81
C THR A 115 -1.68 -0.05 -10.56
N LEU A 116 -0.61 -0.80 -10.28
CA LEU A 116 0.68 -0.69 -10.95
C LEU A 116 0.93 -1.92 -11.84
N HIS A 117 1.56 -1.73 -12.99
CA HIS A 117 2.03 -2.77 -13.90
C HIS A 117 3.56 -2.68 -14.06
N GLY A 118 4.22 -3.84 -14.18
CA GLY A 118 5.66 -3.97 -14.42
C GLY A 118 5.99 -4.56 -15.78
#